data_AF-A0A957S3U5-F1
#
_entry.id   AF-A0A957S3U5-F1
#
_cell.length_a   1.000
_cell.length_b   1.000
_cell.length_c   1.000
_cell.angle_alpha   90.00
_cell.angle_beta   90.00
_cell.angle_gamma   90.00
#
_symmetry.space_group_name_H-M   'P 1'
#
loop_
_entity.id
_entity.type
_entity.pdbx_description
1 polymer ?
#
loop_
_entity_poly.entity_id
_entity_poly.type
_entity_poly.pdbx_seq_one_letter_code
_entity_poly.pdbx_strand_id
1 'polypeptide(L)'
;TLRRLPDMLFVVDINTEDLAVMEANKLRIPIIAMVDTNSNPDLVEYVIPSNDDAIRAVKLIVSVIANAVEEGMRIREVDMADTGQVSKAELAEMEQYLGPSTLAKLKATVEDFDSYEEDDSGELENATDDSDDSDDEYDDFEYDDEEDKAVVAYSDDDDDE
;
A
#
# COMPACT_ATOMS: atom_id res chain seq x y z
N THR A 1 5.31 22.69 4.26
CA THR A 1 4.05 22.77 3.50
C THR A 1 3.83 21.48 2.76
N LEU A 2 2.57 21.08 2.55
CA LEU A 2 2.23 19.94 1.70
C LEU A 2 2.57 20.27 0.24
N ARG A 3 2.96 19.26 -0.55
CA ARG A 3 3.37 19.40 -1.96
C ARG A 3 2.41 18.74 -2.97
N ARG A 4 1.45 17.97 -2.47
CA ARG A 4 0.45 17.20 -3.21
C ARG A 4 -0.84 17.15 -2.38
N LEU A 5 -1.95 16.73 -3.01
CA LEU A 5 -3.17 16.38 -2.27
C LEU A 5 -2.89 15.19 -1.34
N PRO A 6 -3.56 15.11 -0.17
CA PRO A 6 -3.50 13.95 0.70
C PRO A 6 -4.32 12.79 0.11
N ASP A 7 -3.88 11.56 0.33
CA ASP A 7 -4.56 10.35 -0.18
C ASP A 7 -5.77 9.95 0.67
N MET A 8 -5.84 10.49 1.89
CA MET A 8 -6.88 10.25 2.90
C MET A 8 -6.85 11.39 3.92
N LEU A 9 -7.98 11.69 4.56
CA LEU A 9 -8.08 12.68 5.63
C LEU A 9 -8.60 12.03 6.92
N PHE A 10 -8.05 12.47 8.06
CA PHE A 10 -8.60 12.17 9.39
C PHE A 10 -9.19 13.45 10.00
N VAL A 11 -10.46 13.40 10.41
CA VAL A 11 -11.23 14.56 10.90
C VAL A 11 -11.76 14.29 12.32
N VAL A 12 -11.79 15.34 13.14
CA VAL A 12 -12.38 15.34 14.48
C VAL A 12 -13.49 16.41 14.49
N ASP A 13 -14.68 16.04 14.94
CA ASP A 13 -15.91 16.86 14.84
C ASP A 13 -16.25 17.29 13.40
N ILE A 14 -17.01 16.44 12.71
CA ILE A 14 -17.47 16.70 11.33
C ILE A 14 -18.58 17.78 11.24
N ASN A 15 -19.16 18.22 12.36
CA ASN A 15 -20.11 19.33 12.39
C ASN A 15 -19.38 20.68 12.46
N THR A 16 -18.23 20.75 13.12
CA THR A 16 -17.37 21.95 13.15
C THR A 16 -16.53 22.07 11.88
N GLU A 17 -16.05 20.96 11.32
CA GLU A 17 -15.17 20.94 10.14
C GLU A 17 -15.92 20.62 8.82
N ASP A 18 -17.18 21.09 8.70
CA ASP A 18 -18.10 20.78 7.59
C ASP A 18 -17.53 21.13 6.21
N LEU A 19 -16.86 22.28 6.09
CA LEU A 19 -16.17 22.73 4.89
C LEU A 19 -15.06 21.75 4.45
N ALA A 20 -14.28 21.23 5.40
CA ALA A 20 -13.21 20.27 5.10
C ALA A 20 -13.79 18.94 4.61
N VAL A 21 -14.88 18.47 5.22
CA VAL A 21 -15.61 17.27 4.81
C VAL A 21 -16.23 17.44 3.41
N MET A 22 -16.79 18.62 3.10
CA MET A 22 -17.32 18.93 1.77
C MET A 22 -16.23 19.03 0.69
N GLU A 23 -15.10 19.67 0.98
CA GLU A 23 -13.97 19.75 0.03
C GLU A 23 -13.33 18.38 -0.21
N ALA A 24 -13.15 17.57 0.84
CA ALA A 24 -12.63 16.21 0.75
C ALA A 24 -13.52 15.32 -0.14
N ASN A 25 -14.84 15.27 0.14
CA ASN A 25 -15.81 14.54 -0.67
C ASN A 25 -15.82 15.02 -2.14
N LYS A 26 -15.76 16.33 -2.38
CA LYS A 26 -15.70 16.91 -3.73
C LYS A 26 -14.42 16.53 -4.49
N LEU A 27 -13.29 16.39 -3.79
CA LEU A 27 -12.02 15.91 -4.34
C LEU A 27 -11.90 14.38 -4.38
N ARG A 28 -12.92 13.64 -3.89
CA ARG A 28 -12.92 12.17 -3.72
C ARG A 28 -11.78 11.66 -2.83
N ILE A 29 -11.40 12.45 -1.82
CA ILE A 29 -10.42 12.05 -0.81
C ILE A 29 -11.18 11.30 0.29
N PRO A 30 -10.87 10.01 0.56
CA PRO A 30 -11.57 9.23 1.58
C PRO A 30 -11.34 9.81 2.98
N ILE A 31 -12.36 9.72 3.83
CA ILE A 31 -12.40 10.35 5.15
C ILE A 31 -12.55 9.28 6.22
N ILE A 32 -11.63 9.30 7.20
CA ILE A 32 -11.82 8.70 8.52
C ILE A 32 -12.26 9.83 9.46
N ALA A 33 -13.32 9.67 10.25
CA ALA A 33 -13.70 10.71 11.20
C ALA A 33 -14.25 10.20 12.54
N MET A 34 -14.03 11.00 13.59
CA MET A 34 -14.75 10.86 14.85
C MET A 34 -16.17 11.43 14.72
N VAL A 35 -17.16 10.69 15.24
CA VAL A 35 -18.59 11.02 15.13
C VAL A 35 -19.27 10.78 16.48
N ASP A 36 -19.78 11.85 17.12
CA ASP A 36 -20.70 11.77 18.26
C ASP A 36 -22.18 11.83 17.78
N THR A 37 -23.10 11.63 18.71
CA THR A 37 -24.57 11.65 18.64
C THR A 37 -25.21 12.88 17.97
N ASN A 38 -24.45 13.94 17.71
CA ASN A 38 -24.89 15.15 17.01
C ASN A 38 -24.55 15.15 15.50
N SER A 39 -23.70 14.23 15.04
CA SER A 39 -22.98 14.28 13.77
C SER A 39 -23.54 13.28 12.75
N ASN A 40 -23.51 13.62 11.45
CA ASN A 40 -24.05 12.75 10.40
C ASN A 40 -22.99 11.79 9.82
N PRO A 41 -23.07 10.47 10.08
CA PRO A 41 -22.09 9.50 9.57
C PRO A 41 -22.08 9.36 8.04
N ASP A 42 -23.18 9.69 7.35
CA ASP A 42 -23.35 9.46 5.89
C ASP A 42 -22.35 10.24 5.00
N LEU A 43 -21.58 11.16 5.57
CA LEU A 43 -20.58 12.01 4.88
C LEU A 43 -19.15 11.46 4.99
N VAL A 44 -18.95 10.29 5.61
CA VAL A 44 -17.66 9.74 6.03
C VAL A 44 -17.55 8.26 5.67
N GLU A 45 -16.44 7.88 5.01
CA GLU A 45 -16.20 6.49 4.58
C GLU A 45 -15.90 5.55 5.77
N TYR A 46 -15.13 6.04 6.75
CA TYR A 46 -14.72 5.28 7.93
C TYR A 46 -15.08 6.01 9.23
N VAL A 47 -16.24 5.66 9.78
CA VAL A 47 -16.78 6.27 11.00
C VAL A 47 -16.16 5.65 12.26
N ILE A 48 -15.67 6.49 13.17
CA ILE A 48 -15.24 6.14 14.52
C ILE A 48 -16.24 6.73 15.53
N PRO A 49 -17.18 5.94 16.07
CA PRO A 49 -18.12 6.42 17.10
C PRO A 49 -17.36 6.84 18.37
N SER A 50 -17.42 8.12 18.71
CA SER A 50 -16.73 8.68 19.88
C SER A 50 -17.36 9.98 20.32
N ASN A 51 -17.19 10.34 21.59
CA ASN A 51 -17.30 11.73 22.01
C ASN A 51 -16.06 12.50 21.53
N ASP A 52 -16.28 13.63 20.85
CA ASP A 52 -15.27 14.53 20.28
C ASP A 52 -15.05 15.78 21.15
N ASP A 53 -16.11 16.29 21.80
CA ASP A 53 -16.04 17.28 22.91
C ASP A 53 -14.92 16.97 23.93
N ALA A 54 -14.74 15.70 24.31
CA ALA A 54 -13.77 15.30 25.32
C ALA A 54 -12.34 15.27 24.77
N ILE A 55 -11.56 16.29 25.16
CA ILE A 55 -10.09 16.37 25.01
C ILE A 55 -9.31 15.11 25.43
N ARG A 56 -9.89 14.22 26.26
CA ARG A 56 -9.30 12.91 26.60
C ARG A 56 -9.56 11.84 25.54
N ALA A 57 -10.76 11.80 24.98
CA ALA A 57 -11.15 10.86 23.93
C ALA A 57 -10.43 11.20 22.61
N VAL A 58 -10.43 12.47 22.22
CA VAL A 58 -9.65 12.97 21.06
C VAL A 58 -8.17 12.59 21.19
N LYS A 59 -7.54 12.88 22.34
CA LYS A 59 -6.12 12.53 22.56
C LYS A 59 -5.87 11.02 22.51
N LEU A 60 -6.79 10.19 23.03
CA LEU A 60 -6.67 8.74 22.96
C LEU A 60 -6.73 8.26 21.51
N ILE A 61 -7.77 8.64 20.77
CA ILE A 61 -7.99 8.19 19.38
C ILE A 61 -6.88 8.70 18.46
N VAL A 62 -6.52 9.99 18.56
CA VAL A 62 -5.38 10.56 17.82
C VAL A 62 -4.07 9.83 18.14
N SER A 63 -3.83 9.44 19.39
CA SER A 63 -2.62 8.66 19.73
C SER A 63 -2.61 7.25 19.15
N VAL A 64 -3.77 6.58 19.10
CA VAL A 64 -3.90 5.24 18.49
C VAL A 64 -3.71 5.31 16.98
N ILE A 65 -4.30 6.30 16.32
CA ILE A 65 -4.15 6.52 14.87
C ILE A 65 -2.71 6.91 14.53
N ALA A 66 -2.07 7.78 15.31
CA ALA A 66 -0.66 8.12 15.10
C ALA A 66 0.26 6.89 15.23
N ASN A 67 0.06 6.04 16.24
CA ASN A 67 0.80 4.79 16.39
C ASN A 67 0.57 3.83 15.21
N ALA A 68 -0.67 3.72 14.72
CA ALA A 68 -1.00 2.86 13.57
C ALA A 68 -0.36 3.39 12.26
N VAL A 69 -0.29 4.71 12.08
CA VAL A 69 0.43 5.33 10.95
C VAL A 69 1.93 5.12 11.05
N GLU A 70 2.53 5.20 12.25
CA GLU A 70 3.95 4.83 12.45
C GLU A 70 4.22 3.34 12.15
N GLU A 71 3.33 2.43 12.57
CA GLU A 71 3.48 1.00 12.25
C GLU A 71 3.33 0.74 10.74
N GLY A 72 2.35 1.37 10.09
CA GLY A 72 2.16 1.27 8.64
C GLY A 72 3.34 1.82 7.82
N MET A 73 3.98 2.90 8.28
CA MET A 73 5.21 3.41 7.65
C MET A 73 6.37 2.42 7.79
N ARG A 74 6.58 1.84 8.98
CA ARG A 74 7.65 0.85 9.22
C ARG A 74 7.44 -0.44 8.43
N ILE A 75 6.19 -0.90 8.27
CA ILE A 75 5.86 -2.05 7.41
C ILE A 75 6.24 -1.73 5.97
N ARG A 76 5.80 -0.58 5.44
CA ARG A 76 6.13 -0.13 4.08
C ARG A 76 7.64 0.04 3.84
N GLU A 77 8.42 0.43 4.84
CA GLU A 77 9.89 0.49 4.78
C GLU A 77 10.52 -0.91 4.64
N VAL A 78 9.97 -1.93 5.32
CA VAL A 78 10.40 -3.33 5.18
C VAL A 78 9.98 -3.90 3.82
N ASP A 79 8.73 -3.70 3.39
CA ASP A 79 8.22 -4.16 2.09
C ASP A 79 9.04 -3.57 0.92
N MET A 80 9.51 -2.32 1.04
CA MET A 80 10.39 -1.66 0.07
C MET A 80 11.81 -2.24 0.05
N ALA A 81 12.30 -2.75 1.18
CA ALA A 81 13.58 -3.45 1.22
C ALA A 81 13.47 -4.85 0.59
N ASP A 82 12.39 -5.57 0.89
CA ASP A 82 12.12 -6.94 0.41
C ASP A 82 11.89 -6.99 -1.11
N THR A 83 11.30 -5.93 -1.68
CA THR A 83 11.18 -5.72 -3.14
C THR A 83 12.50 -5.32 -3.84
N GLY A 84 13.65 -5.47 -3.17
CA GLY A 84 14.98 -5.31 -3.76
C GLY A 84 15.42 -3.86 -3.98
N GLN A 85 14.74 -2.87 -3.41
CA GLN A 85 15.15 -1.45 -3.50
C GLN A 85 16.25 -1.09 -2.48
N VAL A 86 16.56 -2.00 -1.54
CA VAL A 86 17.57 -1.87 -0.49
C VAL A 86 18.41 -3.15 -0.46
N SER A 87 19.72 -3.04 -0.25
CA SER A 87 20.58 -4.23 -0.25
C SER A 87 20.49 -5.04 1.05
N LYS A 88 20.80 -6.34 0.96
CA LYS A 88 20.89 -7.27 2.12
C LYS A 88 21.88 -6.78 3.20
N ALA A 89 22.82 -5.90 2.85
CA ALA A 89 23.75 -5.27 3.79
C ALA A 89 23.12 -4.12 4.59
N GLU A 90 22.33 -3.26 3.93
CA GLU A 90 21.61 -2.14 4.57
C GLU A 90 20.49 -2.66 5.49
N LEU A 91 19.79 -3.72 5.09
CA LEU A 91 18.83 -4.45 5.94
C LEU A 91 19.46 -4.92 7.26
N ALA A 92 20.68 -5.46 7.22
CA ALA A 92 21.39 -5.94 8.40
C ALA A 92 21.85 -4.81 9.34
N GLU A 93 22.15 -3.62 8.80
CA GLU A 93 22.46 -2.44 9.63
C GLU A 93 21.19 -1.86 10.28
N MET A 94 20.03 -1.97 9.63
CA MET A 94 18.73 -1.59 10.18
C MET A 94 18.23 -2.52 11.29
N GLU A 95 18.58 -3.82 11.28
CA GLU A 95 18.12 -4.81 12.29
C GLU A 95 18.41 -4.35 13.74
N GLN A 96 19.54 -3.65 13.97
CA GLN A 96 19.92 -3.09 15.28
C GLN A 96 18.89 -2.08 15.85
N TYR A 97 18.07 -1.47 15.00
CA TYR A 97 17.08 -0.45 15.36
C TYR A 97 15.63 -0.96 15.36
N LEU A 98 15.39 -2.21 14.92
CA LEU A 98 14.06 -2.79 14.82
C LEU A 98 13.54 -3.27 16.18
N GLY A 99 12.24 -3.08 16.42
CA GLY A 99 11.56 -3.60 17.61
C GLY A 99 11.34 -5.12 17.53
N PRO A 100 11.06 -5.79 18.65
CA PRO A 100 10.87 -7.24 18.67
C PRO A 100 9.70 -7.72 17.80
N SER A 101 8.68 -6.89 17.55
CA SER A 101 7.58 -7.21 16.63
C SER A 101 8.02 -7.29 15.16
N THR A 102 8.84 -6.32 14.71
CA THR A 102 9.38 -6.27 13.35
C THR A 102 10.49 -7.29 13.13
N LEU A 103 11.32 -7.52 14.15
CA LEU A 103 12.38 -8.55 14.12
C LEU A 103 11.77 -9.97 14.10
N ALA A 104 10.63 -10.19 14.78
CA ALA A 104 9.88 -11.45 14.68
C ALA A 104 9.28 -11.68 13.29
N LYS A 105 8.77 -10.63 12.61
CA LYS A 105 8.30 -10.74 11.22
C LYS A 105 9.44 -11.12 10.26
N LEU A 106 10.58 -10.41 10.33
CA LEU A 106 11.77 -10.73 9.53
C LEU A 106 12.29 -12.14 9.75
N LYS A 107 12.28 -12.65 11.00
CA LYS A 107 12.68 -14.04 11.24
C LYS A 107 11.72 -15.06 10.67
N ALA A 108 10.41 -14.82 10.79
CA ALA A 108 9.41 -15.70 10.17
C ALA A 108 9.56 -15.75 8.63
N THR A 109 9.79 -14.61 7.96
CA THR A 109 9.95 -14.59 6.50
C THR A 109 11.30 -15.15 6.02
N VAL A 110 12.37 -15.01 6.81
CA VAL A 110 13.67 -15.66 6.51
C VAL A 110 13.61 -17.17 6.75
N GLU A 111 12.95 -17.63 7.81
CA GLU A 111 12.75 -19.07 8.07
C GLU A 111 11.88 -19.75 6.99
N ASP A 112 10.89 -19.04 6.43
CA ASP A 112 10.14 -19.50 5.24
C ASP A 112 11.01 -19.53 3.96
N PHE A 113 11.98 -18.61 3.81
CA PHE A 113 12.85 -18.52 2.63
C PHE A 113 13.95 -19.60 2.61
N ASP A 114 14.67 -19.79 3.72
CA ASP A 114 15.74 -20.80 3.84
C ASP A 114 15.19 -22.25 3.67
N SER A 115 13.88 -22.45 3.80
CA SER A 115 13.22 -23.76 3.64
C SER A 115 13.26 -24.36 2.22
N TYR A 116 13.76 -23.62 1.22
CA TYR A 116 13.80 -24.05 -0.19
C TYR A 116 15.17 -24.54 -0.70
N GLU A 117 16.28 -24.41 0.05
CA GLU A 117 17.62 -24.81 -0.42
C GLU A 117 18.20 -26.10 0.23
N GLU A 118 17.47 -26.79 1.13
CA GLU A 118 18.03 -27.92 1.91
C GLU A 118 17.83 -29.34 1.32
N ASP A 119 17.34 -29.49 0.08
CA ASP A 119 17.01 -30.81 -0.54
C ASP A 119 17.64 -31.09 -1.93
N ASP A 120 18.83 -30.52 -2.23
CA ASP A 120 19.74 -31.11 -3.24
C ASP A 120 21.19 -31.17 -2.74
N SER A 121 21.48 -32.23 -1.98
CA SER A 121 22.85 -32.65 -1.63
C SER A 121 23.25 -33.94 -2.37
N GLY A 122 22.92 -34.01 -3.67
CA GLY A 122 23.21 -35.14 -4.56
C GLY A 122 24.65 -35.21 -5.09
N GLU A 123 25.46 -36.09 -4.49
CA GLU A 123 26.75 -36.67 -4.95
C GLU A 123 27.49 -36.07 -6.16
N LEU A 124 28.69 -35.52 -5.91
CA LEU A 124 29.68 -35.17 -6.94
C LEU A 124 30.45 -36.41 -7.47
N GLU A 125 30.17 -36.84 -8.71
CA GLU A 125 31.08 -37.68 -9.51
C GLU A 125 31.63 -36.93 -10.74
N ASN A 126 32.81 -37.34 -11.25
CA ASN A 126 33.56 -36.61 -12.28
C ASN A 126 33.45 -37.22 -13.69
N ALA A 127 33.15 -36.39 -14.69
CA ALA A 127 33.40 -36.56 -16.12
C ALA A 127 33.53 -35.14 -16.73
N THR A 128 34.56 -34.73 -17.51
CA THR A 128 35.00 -35.17 -18.85
C THR A 128 33.87 -35.13 -19.89
N ASP A 129 33.98 -34.45 -21.05
CA ASP A 129 35.04 -33.59 -21.61
C ASP A 129 34.45 -32.76 -22.78
N ASP A 130 35.26 -31.89 -23.38
CA ASP A 130 35.09 -31.27 -24.71
C ASP A 130 33.88 -30.33 -25.01
N SER A 131 34.23 -29.36 -25.85
CA SER A 131 33.51 -28.23 -26.47
C SER A 131 32.28 -28.54 -27.34
N ASP A 132 31.44 -27.52 -27.55
CA ASP A 132 31.36 -26.87 -28.88
C ASP A 132 30.86 -25.40 -28.82
N ASP A 133 31.22 -24.59 -29.83
CA ASP A 133 30.76 -23.20 -30.03
C ASP A 133 29.43 -23.16 -30.82
N SER A 134 28.54 -22.20 -30.53
CA SER A 134 27.48 -21.74 -31.46
C SER A 134 26.91 -20.38 -31.07
N ASP A 135 26.75 -19.50 -32.06
CA ASP A 135 26.39 -18.08 -31.93
C ASP A 135 24.90 -17.82 -31.60
N ASP A 136 24.66 -16.61 -31.06
CA ASP A 136 23.48 -15.73 -31.20
C ASP A 136 22.12 -16.29 -31.67
N GLU A 137 21.09 -16.16 -30.80
CA GLU A 137 19.80 -15.58 -31.23
C GLU A 137 19.13 -14.83 -30.06
N TYR A 138 18.68 -13.59 -30.29
CA TYR A 138 17.87 -12.80 -29.33
C TYR A 138 16.41 -12.87 -29.80
N ASP A 139 15.51 -13.38 -28.97
CA ASP A 139 14.07 -13.41 -29.28
C ASP A 139 13.39 -12.11 -28.81
N ASP A 140 12.82 -11.37 -29.75
CA ASP A 140 12.29 -10.01 -29.59
C ASP A 140 10.76 -10.03 -29.49
N PHE A 141 10.22 -9.92 -28.28
CA PHE A 141 8.78 -9.86 -28.08
C PHE A 141 8.26 -8.42 -28.25
N GLU A 142 7.84 -8.11 -29.46
CA GLU A 142 7.20 -6.84 -29.84
C GLU A 142 6.02 -6.50 -28.91
N TYR A 143 5.98 -5.24 -28.46
CA TYR A 143 4.77 -4.63 -27.90
C TYR A 143 3.96 -4.02 -29.04
N ASP A 144 2.84 -4.63 -29.39
CA ASP A 144 1.85 -4.07 -30.32
C ASP A 144 0.94 -3.09 -29.55
N ASP A 145 0.96 -1.81 -29.94
CA ASP A 145 0.26 -0.67 -29.30
C ASP A 145 -0.31 0.25 -30.42
N GLU A 146 -1.15 1.23 -30.03
CA GLU A 146 -2.09 2.00 -30.88
C GLU A 146 -3.36 1.19 -31.24
N GLU A 147 -4.51 1.46 -30.61
CA GLU A 147 -5.44 2.60 -30.82
C GLU A 147 -6.26 2.56 -32.12
N ASP A 148 -7.59 2.75 -31.99
CA ASP A 148 -8.31 3.74 -32.83
C ASP A 148 -9.59 4.27 -32.13
N LYS A 149 -10.11 5.45 -32.53
CA LYS A 149 -11.21 6.17 -31.86
C LYS A 149 -12.29 6.73 -32.82
N ALA A 150 -13.57 6.38 -32.61
CA ALA A 150 -14.77 7.07 -33.16
C ALA A 150 -16.04 6.77 -32.30
N VAL A 151 -17.04 7.62 -31.98
CA VAL A 151 -17.45 9.02 -32.32
C VAL A 151 -18.27 9.17 -33.63
N VAL A 152 -19.49 9.76 -33.69
CA VAL A 152 -20.36 10.43 -32.69
C VAL A 152 -21.49 9.51 -32.14
N ALA A 153 -22.83 9.59 -32.35
CA ALA A 153 -23.75 10.47 -33.12
C ALA A 153 -25.19 10.54 -32.51
N TYR A 154 -26.11 11.26 -33.18
CA TYR A 154 -27.57 11.42 -32.86
C TYR A 154 -28.42 10.36 -33.64
N SER A 155 -29.75 10.20 -33.53
CA SER A 155 -30.87 11.03 -32.99
C SER A 155 -32.12 10.18 -32.61
N ASP A 156 -33.02 10.79 -31.84
CA ASP A 156 -34.51 10.69 -31.77
C ASP A 156 -35.30 9.56 -32.49
N ASP A 157 -36.23 8.94 -31.74
CA ASP A 157 -37.55 8.31 -32.07
C ASP A 157 -37.93 7.48 -30.80
N ASP A 158 -38.94 7.74 -29.96
CA ASP A 158 -40.42 7.88 -30.05
C ASP A 158 -41.23 6.57 -30.31
N ASP A 159 -42.40 6.49 -29.64
CA ASP A 159 -43.56 5.57 -29.74
C ASP A 159 -43.57 4.08 -29.23
N ASP A 160 -44.67 3.79 -28.51
CA ASP A 160 -45.48 2.55 -28.32
C ASP A 160 -44.89 1.15 -27.94
N GLU A 161 -45.12 0.68 -26.70
CA GLU A 161 -46.33 -0.13 -26.31
C GLU A 161 -46.56 -0.15 -24.77
#